data_AF-A0A944Q318-F1
#
_entry.id   AF-A0A944Q318-F1
#
_cell.length_a   1.000
_cell.length_b   1.000
_cell.length_c   1.000
_cell.angle_alpha   90.00
_cell.angle_beta   90.00
_cell.angle_gamma   90.00
#
_symmetry.space_group_name_H-M   'P 1'
#
loop_
_entity.id
_entity.type
_entity.pdbx_description
1 polymer ?
#
loop_
_entity_poly.entity_id
_entity_poly.type
_entity_poly.pdbx_seq_one_letter_code
_entity_poly.pdbx_strand_id
1 'polypeptide(L)'
;MTTRILPAVGDPDAARAIATLLSQLPDAEPAAPVADSTSLLDTLARLAGESIDELPEVVLVHERIGPVPALELIREVALRFPAVGVVLITADASPVLFTAAMDSGARGLIGLPMGYEELAARVQGAASWSTGVRRHLGTGTDVFTGPGGTVCTVTGAKGGMGATVTAVQLALAARASGRTVALVDLDLQSGDVASYLDVQFRRSIVDLAGISDISPRVLQDAVFTHPTGLGLLLAPNEGERGEEVTDRVARQVVSALRNRYEVVIVDCGTQMNSANAAAVEMADQAVLVVTPDVVAVRAAKRMVRMWDRLQIRKAEETITVVNRHTRNTEIQPPIVERITGTKVARITVPSHYKELQSASDAGRMQDLDSRSTVKQALWALAGELGLVKTAEDPGAPGGKGGRLRSDRGAIGLRGRGGRDKGAATVEFAGMAPLILFVLVAMWQAVLFGYTFTLAGNAADEGARAATAAATLGEDAQAACESAAKQNLPGSWQGNAEINCPEEGNLRVAKVKLHTPVLFPGAGTFPWDVDASAGAAKEGEG
;
A
#
# COMPACT_ATOMS: atom_id res chain seq x y z
N MET A 1 -24.63 -24.63 -20.87
CA MET A 1 -24.30 -23.23 -21.24
C MET A 1 -24.49 -23.15 -22.73
N THR A 2 -25.32 -22.25 -23.21
CA THR A 2 -25.54 -22.04 -24.65
C THR A 2 -24.30 -21.39 -25.25
N THR A 3 -23.85 -21.89 -26.40
CA THR A 3 -22.70 -21.37 -27.14
C THR A 3 -23.19 -20.36 -28.17
N ARG A 4 -22.86 -19.07 -28.03
CA ARG A 4 -23.16 -18.06 -29.03
C ARG A 4 -22.14 -18.11 -30.16
N ILE A 5 -22.65 -18.20 -31.38
CA ILE A 5 -21.84 -18.41 -32.57
C ILE A 5 -22.13 -17.29 -33.55
N LEU A 6 -21.09 -16.58 -34.00
CA LEU A 6 -21.22 -15.53 -35.01
C LEU A 6 -20.56 -15.99 -36.33
N PRO A 7 -21.35 -16.29 -37.38
CA PRO A 7 -20.80 -16.61 -38.69
C PRO A 7 -20.37 -15.33 -39.41
N ALA A 8 -19.15 -15.30 -39.92
CA ALA A 8 -18.60 -14.24 -40.76
C ALA A 8 -18.31 -14.82 -42.15
N VAL A 9 -19.25 -14.62 -43.07
CA VAL A 9 -19.30 -15.34 -44.35
C VAL A 9 -19.67 -14.37 -45.47
N GLY A 10 -18.70 -14.09 -46.35
CA GLY A 10 -18.92 -13.22 -47.50
C GLY A 10 -19.68 -13.85 -48.67
N ASP A 11 -19.85 -15.17 -48.66
CA ASP A 11 -20.58 -15.91 -49.68
C ASP A 11 -22.02 -16.22 -49.20
N PRO A 12 -23.08 -15.66 -49.82
CA PRO A 12 -24.47 -15.83 -49.36
C PRO A 12 -24.94 -17.28 -49.32
N ASP A 13 -24.47 -18.12 -50.23
CA ASP A 13 -24.89 -19.53 -50.29
C ASP A 13 -24.20 -20.35 -49.20
N ALA A 14 -22.92 -20.10 -48.96
CA ALA A 14 -22.21 -20.66 -47.81
C ALA A 14 -22.81 -20.19 -46.48
N ALA A 15 -23.22 -18.92 -46.38
CA ALA A 15 -23.85 -18.37 -45.19
C ALA A 15 -25.17 -19.09 -44.85
N ARG A 16 -26.00 -19.37 -45.86
CA ARG A 16 -27.24 -20.15 -45.70
C ARG A 16 -26.97 -21.59 -45.27
N ALA A 17 -25.98 -22.24 -45.88
CA ALA A 17 -25.59 -23.60 -45.53
C ALA A 17 -25.08 -23.69 -44.09
N ILE A 18 -24.19 -22.78 -43.69
CA ILE A 18 -23.65 -22.69 -42.32
C ILE A 18 -24.76 -22.40 -41.32
N ALA A 19 -25.65 -21.44 -41.59
CA ALA A 19 -26.77 -21.12 -40.70
C ALA A 19 -27.71 -22.33 -40.51
N THR A 20 -27.97 -23.09 -41.60
CA THR A 20 -28.79 -24.31 -41.54
C THR A 20 -28.14 -25.36 -40.64
N LEU A 21 -26.84 -25.62 -40.80
CA LEU A 21 -26.13 -26.60 -39.97
C LEU A 21 -26.02 -26.15 -38.51
N LEU A 22 -25.77 -24.87 -38.26
CA LEU A 22 -25.71 -24.32 -36.90
C LEU A 22 -27.06 -24.42 -36.17
N SER A 23 -28.17 -24.25 -36.88
CA SER A 23 -29.51 -24.40 -36.28
C SER A 23 -29.83 -25.81 -35.78
N GLN A 24 -29.05 -26.81 -36.22
CA GLN A 24 -29.19 -28.20 -35.80
C GLN A 24 -28.32 -28.55 -34.58
N LEU A 25 -27.39 -27.67 -34.19
CA LEU A 25 -26.50 -27.94 -33.05
C LEU A 25 -27.26 -27.81 -31.73
N PRO A 26 -27.17 -28.80 -30.82
CA PRO A 26 -27.71 -28.67 -29.47
C PRO A 26 -26.91 -27.62 -28.70
N ASP A 27 -27.60 -26.86 -27.83
CA ASP A 27 -26.98 -25.84 -26.97
C ASP A 27 -26.19 -24.75 -27.72
N ALA A 28 -26.55 -24.46 -28.97
CA ALA A 28 -25.98 -23.38 -29.77
C ALA A 28 -27.00 -22.25 -29.98
N GLU A 29 -26.52 -21.01 -29.94
CA GLU A 29 -27.29 -19.80 -30.25
C GLU A 29 -26.60 -19.06 -31.42
N PRO A 30 -26.91 -19.46 -32.67
CA PRO A 30 -26.31 -18.82 -33.83
C PRO A 30 -26.89 -17.43 -34.07
N ALA A 31 -26.01 -16.44 -34.13
CA ALA A 31 -26.34 -15.08 -34.55
C ALA A 31 -26.51 -15.00 -36.08
N ALA A 32 -27.11 -13.90 -36.54
CA ALA A 32 -27.21 -13.61 -37.97
C ALA A 32 -25.80 -13.51 -38.59
N PRO A 33 -25.53 -14.16 -39.74
CA PRO A 33 -24.24 -14.06 -40.41
C PRO A 33 -23.89 -12.62 -40.79
N VAL A 34 -22.66 -12.21 -40.52
CA VAL A 34 -22.09 -10.95 -41.04
C VAL A 34 -21.43 -11.20 -42.39
N ALA A 35 -21.67 -10.29 -43.33
CA ALA A 35 -21.28 -10.46 -44.73
C ALA A 35 -19.83 -10.06 -45.03
N ASP A 36 -19.17 -9.32 -44.15
CA ASP A 36 -17.83 -8.80 -44.40
C ASP A 36 -17.01 -8.63 -43.10
N SER A 37 -15.71 -8.51 -43.28
CA SER A 37 -14.71 -8.39 -42.21
C SER A 37 -14.85 -7.11 -41.38
N THR A 38 -15.27 -6.00 -42.00
CA THR A 38 -15.46 -4.72 -41.29
C THR A 38 -16.65 -4.82 -40.34
N SER A 39 -17.78 -5.33 -40.83
CA SER A 39 -18.99 -5.58 -40.05
C SER A 39 -18.76 -6.55 -38.90
N LEU A 40 -17.91 -7.57 -39.10
CA LEU A 40 -17.50 -8.48 -38.03
C LEU A 40 -16.76 -7.74 -36.92
N LEU A 41 -15.71 -6.98 -37.27
CA LEU A 41 -14.90 -6.26 -36.29
C LEU A 41 -15.70 -5.19 -35.54
N ASP A 42 -16.58 -4.47 -36.24
CA ASP A 42 -17.46 -3.46 -35.64
C ASP A 42 -18.47 -4.10 -34.68
N THR A 43 -19.03 -5.24 -35.06
CA THR A 43 -19.95 -6.00 -34.19
C THR A 43 -19.26 -6.47 -32.92
N LEU A 44 -18.07 -7.07 -33.04
CA LEU A 44 -17.29 -7.53 -31.89
C LEU A 44 -16.83 -6.36 -31.01
N ALA A 45 -16.42 -5.23 -31.61
CA ALA A 45 -16.03 -4.03 -30.87
C ALA A 45 -17.21 -3.44 -30.07
N ARG A 46 -18.41 -3.40 -30.67
CA ARG A 46 -19.62 -2.95 -29.99
C ARG A 46 -19.97 -3.85 -28.80
N LEU A 47 -19.99 -5.17 -29.01
CA LEU A 47 -20.29 -6.14 -27.94
C LEU A 47 -19.25 -6.07 -26.81
N ALA A 48 -17.96 -6.02 -27.15
CA ALA A 48 -16.89 -5.87 -26.17
C ALA A 48 -16.99 -4.57 -25.36
N GLY A 49 -17.51 -3.49 -25.96
CA GLY A 49 -17.73 -2.21 -25.28
C GLY A 49 -18.89 -2.24 -24.28
N GLU A 50 -19.83 -3.16 -24.43
CA GLU A 50 -20.94 -3.37 -23.48
C GLU A 50 -20.49 -4.28 -22.32
N SER A 51 -19.95 -5.46 -22.63
CA SER A 51 -19.31 -6.37 -21.66
C SER A 51 -18.56 -7.49 -22.38
N ILE A 52 -17.50 -8.03 -21.77
CA ILE A 52 -16.83 -9.25 -22.27
C ILE A 52 -17.80 -10.44 -22.34
N ASP A 53 -18.78 -10.47 -21.44
CA ASP A 53 -19.80 -11.51 -21.40
C ASP A 53 -20.79 -11.41 -22.57
N GLU A 54 -20.84 -10.31 -23.32
CA GLU A 54 -21.70 -10.15 -24.51
C GLU A 54 -21.04 -10.65 -25.79
N LEU A 55 -19.72 -10.92 -25.77
CA LEU A 55 -19.02 -11.45 -26.94
C LEU A 55 -19.50 -12.88 -27.29
N PRO A 56 -19.49 -13.28 -28.57
CA PRO A 56 -19.76 -14.66 -28.96
C PRO A 56 -18.62 -15.59 -28.53
N GLU A 57 -18.93 -16.79 -28.05
CA GLU A 57 -17.90 -17.79 -27.70
C GLU A 57 -17.11 -18.22 -28.94
N VAL A 58 -17.77 -18.30 -30.10
CA VAL A 58 -17.15 -18.74 -31.35
C VAL A 58 -17.48 -17.80 -32.51
N VAL A 59 -16.48 -17.47 -33.31
CA VAL A 59 -16.65 -16.83 -34.62
C VAL A 59 -16.20 -17.80 -35.70
N LEU A 60 -17.06 -18.03 -36.70
CA LEU A 60 -16.74 -18.83 -37.88
C LEU A 60 -16.35 -17.90 -39.02
N VAL A 61 -15.10 -17.97 -39.48
CA VAL A 61 -14.61 -17.12 -40.58
C VAL A 61 -14.53 -17.94 -41.86
N HIS A 62 -15.23 -17.53 -42.90
CA HIS A 62 -15.12 -18.16 -44.23
C HIS A 62 -13.92 -17.61 -45.01
N GLU A 63 -13.19 -18.47 -45.73
CA GLU A 63 -11.95 -18.10 -46.47
C GLU A 63 -12.15 -16.92 -47.45
N ARG A 64 -13.35 -16.80 -48.03
CA ARG A 64 -13.73 -15.76 -49.01
C ARG A 64 -14.21 -14.44 -48.38
N ILE A 65 -14.10 -14.27 -47.06
CA ILE A 65 -14.44 -13.00 -46.43
C ILE A 65 -13.49 -11.88 -46.89
N GLY A 66 -14.01 -10.65 -46.99
CA GLY A 66 -13.24 -9.46 -47.33
C GLY A 66 -13.83 -8.21 -46.67
N PRO A 67 -13.26 -7.01 -46.85
CA PRO A 67 -12.05 -6.72 -47.62
C PRO A 67 -10.74 -7.21 -46.98
N VAL A 68 -10.70 -7.46 -45.66
CA VAL A 68 -9.52 -8.01 -44.99
C VAL A 68 -9.43 -9.53 -45.26
N PRO A 69 -8.28 -10.06 -45.72
CA PRO A 69 -8.09 -11.49 -45.94
C PRO A 69 -8.36 -12.32 -44.68
N ALA A 70 -8.93 -13.51 -44.83
CA ALA A 70 -9.38 -14.33 -43.70
C ALA A 70 -8.31 -14.58 -42.62
N LEU A 71 -7.07 -14.89 -42.99
CA LEU A 71 -5.98 -15.12 -42.03
C LEU A 71 -5.59 -13.85 -41.25
N GLU A 72 -5.56 -12.71 -41.94
CA GLU A 72 -5.28 -11.41 -41.31
C GLU A 72 -6.42 -11.01 -40.38
N LEU A 73 -7.67 -11.24 -40.80
CA LEU A 73 -8.85 -11.03 -39.97
C LEU A 73 -8.84 -11.92 -38.71
N ILE A 74 -8.48 -13.21 -38.84
CA ILE A 74 -8.33 -14.12 -37.70
C ILE A 74 -7.32 -13.55 -36.71
N ARG A 75 -6.17 -13.06 -37.21
CA ARG A 75 -5.14 -12.44 -36.37
C ARG A 75 -5.65 -11.20 -35.66
N GLU A 76 -6.38 -10.33 -36.35
CA GLU A 76 -6.99 -9.15 -35.73
C GLU A 76 -8.01 -9.52 -34.66
N VAL A 77 -8.88 -10.50 -34.91
CA VAL A 77 -9.87 -10.96 -33.93
C VAL A 77 -9.18 -11.58 -32.72
N ALA A 78 -8.17 -12.43 -32.93
CA ALA A 78 -7.42 -13.07 -31.85
C ALA A 78 -6.67 -12.06 -30.96
N LEU A 79 -6.16 -10.97 -31.55
CA LEU A 79 -5.46 -9.91 -30.81
C LEU A 79 -6.42 -8.97 -30.07
N ARG A 80 -7.51 -8.55 -30.71
CA ARG A 80 -8.44 -7.56 -30.15
C ARG A 80 -9.50 -8.17 -29.23
N PHE A 81 -9.87 -9.42 -29.46
CA PHE A 81 -10.93 -10.13 -28.75
C PHE A 81 -10.47 -11.52 -28.29
N PRO A 82 -9.48 -11.62 -27.37
CA PRO A 82 -8.88 -12.89 -26.97
C PRO A 82 -9.87 -13.86 -26.30
N ALA A 83 -11.02 -13.36 -25.85
CA ALA A 83 -12.13 -14.13 -25.29
C ALA A 83 -12.96 -14.89 -26.35
N VAL A 84 -12.68 -14.72 -27.64
CA VAL A 84 -13.46 -15.30 -28.75
C VAL A 84 -12.65 -16.39 -29.44
N GLY A 85 -13.21 -17.60 -29.55
CA GLY A 85 -12.60 -18.69 -30.31
C GLY A 85 -12.88 -18.53 -31.80
N VAL A 86 -11.84 -18.47 -32.65
CA VAL A 86 -12.02 -18.31 -34.10
C VAL A 86 -11.81 -19.64 -34.82
N VAL A 87 -12.72 -20.02 -35.72
CA VAL A 87 -12.60 -21.24 -36.55
C VAL A 87 -12.65 -20.84 -38.02
N LEU A 88 -11.66 -21.27 -38.81
CA LEU A 88 -11.59 -21.03 -40.25
C LEU A 88 -12.39 -22.10 -41.02
N ILE A 89 -13.21 -21.67 -41.97
CA ILE A 89 -13.90 -22.52 -42.94
C ILE A 89 -13.27 -22.30 -44.32
N THR A 90 -12.82 -23.37 -44.95
CA THR A 90 -11.99 -23.30 -46.18
C THR A 90 -12.22 -24.51 -47.08
N ALA A 91 -12.13 -24.32 -48.40
CA ALA A 91 -12.05 -25.41 -49.37
C ALA A 91 -10.65 -26.05 -49.43
N ASP A 92 -9.61 -25.32 -49.01
CA ASP A 92 -8.24 -25.85 -48.91
C ASP A 92 -7.93 -26.31 -47.47
N ALA A 93 -8.00 -27.62 -47.22
CA ALA A 93 -7.62 -28.23 -45.94
C ALA A 93 -6.15 -28.71 -45.92
N SER A 94 -5.24 -28.03 -46.64
CA SER A 94 -3.83 -28.40 -46.66
C SER A 94 -3.13 -28.22 -45.29
N PRO A 95 -2.10 -29.02 -44.98
CA PRO A 95 -1.29 -28.84 -43.76
C PRO A 95 -0.65 -27.46 -43.66
N VAL A 96 -0.34 -26.83 -44.80
CA VAL A 96 0.23 -25.49 -44.87
C VAL A 96 -0.79 -24.45 -44.40
N LEU A 97 -2.02 -24.49 -44.92
CA LEU A 97 -3.06 -23.55 -44.48
C LEU A 97 -3.48 -23.81 -43.03
N PHE A 98 -3.54 -25.09 -42.61
CA PHE A 98 -3.77 -25.43 -41.21
C PHE A 98 -2.76 -24.75 -40.28
N THR A 99 -1.46 -24.86 -40.60
CA THR A 99 -0.38 -24.24 -39.80
C THR A 99 -0.53 -22.72 -39.79
N ALA A 100 -0.72 -22.09 -40.96
CA ALA A 100 -0.89 -20.65 -41.08
C ALA A 100 -2.13 -20.11 -40.32
N ALA A 101 -3.24 -20.85 -40.33
CA ALA A 101 -4.46 -20.51 -39.60
C ALA A 101 -4.24 -20.58 -38.08
N MET A 102 -3.59 -21.64 -37.60
CA MET A 102 -3.26 -21.79 -36.17
C MET A 102 -2.28 -20.71 -35.69
N ASP A 103 -1.25 -20.39 -36.48
CA ASP A 103 -0.29 -19.32 -36.20
C ASP A 103 -0.94 -17.94 -36.16
N SER A 104 -2.00 -17.74 -36.96
CA SER A 104 -2.80 -16.52 -36.96
C SER A 104 -3.77 -16.44 -35.78
N GLY A 105 -3.90 -17.50 -34.97
CA GLY A 105 -4.72 -17.54 -33.76
C GLY A 105 -6.03 -18.31 -33.89
N ALA A 106 -6.27 -19.01 -35.00
CA ALA A 106 -7.42 -19.90 -35.13
C ALA A 106 -7.35 -21.04 -34.09
N ARG A 107 -8.52 -21.52 -33.68
CA ARG A 107 -8.70 -22.64 -32.75
C ARG A 107 -9.18 -23.91 -33.45
N GLY A 108 -9.49 -23.80 -34.73
CA GLY A 108 -9.87 -24.91 -35.57
C GLY A 108 -9.95 -24.51 -37.03
N LEU A 109 -9.96 -25.53 -37.87
CA LEU A 109 -10.20 -25.44 -39.29
C LEU A 109 -11.26 -26.47 -39.66
N ILE A 110 -12.20 -26.09 -40.52
CA ILE A 110 -13.24 -26.94 -41.10
C ILE A 110 -13.09 -26.92 -42.61
N GLY A 111 -12.98 -28.09 -43.23
CA GLY A 111 -12.94 -28.25 -44.67
C GLY A 111 -14.34 -28.16 -45.31
N LEU A 112 -14.43 -27.62 -46.53
CA LEU A 112 -15.63 -27.71 -47.36
C LEU A 112 -15.55 -28.93 -48.30
N PRO A 113 -16.64 -29.70 -48.48
CA PRO A 113 -17.94 -29.56 -47.81
C PRO A 113 -17.89 -30.02 -46.35
N MET A 114 -18.47 -29.21 -45.46
CA MET A 114 -18.43 -29.44 -44.02
C MET A 114 -19.53 -30.39 -43.54
N GLY A 115 -19.17 -31.38 -42.73
CA GLY A 115 -20.12 -32.28 -42.07
C GLY A 115 -20.66 -31.72 -40.74
N TYR A 116 -21.84 -32.16 -40.33
CA TYR A 116 -22.44 -31.78 -39.05
C TYR A 116 -21.52 -32.14 -37.86
N GLU A 117 -20.99 -33.37 -37.82
CA GLU A 117 -20.14 -33.83 -36.72
C GLU A 117 -18.83 -33.03 -36.61
N GLU A 118 -18.22 -32.70 -37.74
CA GLU A 118 -16.99 -31.89 -37.77
C GLU A 118 -17.25 -30.46 -37.29
N LEU A 119 -18.33 -29.83 -37.76
CA LEU A 119 -18.75 -28.51 -37.30
C LEU A 119 -19.01 -28.51 -35.79
N ALA A 120 -19.78 -29.48 -35.30
CA ALA A 120 -20.10 -29.64 -33.89
C ALA A 120 -18.84 -29.74 -33.02
N ALA A 121 -17.91 -30.65 -33.40
CA ALA A 121 -16.67 -30.87 -32.67
C ALA A 121 -15.78 -29.62 -32.64
N ARG A 122 -15.64 -28.91 -33.77
CA ARG A 122 -14.79 -27.70 -33.85
C ARG A 122 -15.40 -26.53 -33.10
N VAL A 123 -16.71 -26.32 -33.19
CA VAL A 123 -17.42 -25.29 -32.41
C VAL A 123 -17.31 -25.57 -30.92
N GLN A 124 -17.57 -26.80 -30.47
CA GLN A 124 -17.49 -27.15 -29.06
C GLN A 124 -16.06 -27.01 -28.51
N GLY A 125 -15.05 -27.40 -29.29
CA GLY A 125 -13.64 -27.19 -28.96
C GLY A 125 -13.30 -25.70 -28.80
N ALA A 126 -13.71 -24.86 -29.75
CA ALA A 126 -13.49 -23.41 -29.68
C ALA A 126 -14.27 -22.74 -28.53
N ALA A 127 -15.50 -23.18 -28.27
CA ALA A 127 -16.35 -22.67 -27.20
C ALA A 127 -15.83 -23.02 -25.80
N SER A 128 -15.37 -24.26 -25.60
CA SER A 128 -14.77 -24.69 -24.34
C SER A 128 -13.48 -23.91 -24.04
N TRP A 129 -12.67 -23.64 -25.07
CA TRP A 129 -11.51 -22.76 -24.97
C TRP A 129 -11.91 -21.32 -24.61
N SER A 130 -12.87 -20.73 -25.32
CA SER A 130 -13.38 -19.38 -25.06
C SER A 130 -13.91 -19.23 -23.63
N THR A 131 -14.72 -20.18 -23.17
CA THR A 131 -15.25 -20.20 -21.79
C THR A 131 -14.11 -20.31 -20.77
N GLY A 132 -13.10 -21.14 -21.06
CA GLY A 132 -11.89 -21.24 -20.27
C GLY A 132 -11.15 -19.90 -20.17
N VAL A 133 -10.92 -19.23 -21.30
CA VAL A 133 -10.27 -17.92 -21.36
C VAL A 133 -11.09 -16.86 -20.63
N ARG A 134 -12.41 -16.81 -20.83
CA ARG A 134 -13.31 -15.89 -20.13
C ARG A 134 -13.33 -16.09 -18.63
N ARG A 135 -13.22 -17.32 -18.11
CA ARG A 135 -13.09 -17.55 -16.67
C ARG A 135 -11.78 -16.94 -16.11
N HIS A 136 -10.73 -16.86 -16.92
CA HIS A 136 -9.45 -16.25 -16.54
C HIS A 136 -9.39 -14.74 -16.79
N LEU A 137 -10.17 -14.23 -17.76
CA LEU A 137 -10.36 -12.80 -18.00
C LEU A 137 -11.38 -12.19 -17.00
N GLY A 138 -12.41 -12.95 -16.63
CA GLY A 138 -13.49 -12.54 -15.73
C GLY A 138 -13.16 -12.64 -14.24
N THR A 139 -12.03 -13.27 -13.87
CA THR A 139 -11.49 -13.23 -12.50
C THR A 139 -10.36 -12.21 -12.33
N GLY A 140 -10.05 -11.40 -13.33
CA GLY A 140 -8.98 -10.42 -13.21
C GLY A 140 -9.07 -9.30 -14.23
N THR A 141 -9.34 -8.10 -13.71
CA THR A 141 -9.00 -6.79 -14.29
C THR A 141 -9.75 -6.39 -15.56
N ASP A 142 -10.61 -5.38 -15.41
CA ASP A 142 -11.02 -4.47 -16.49
C ASP A 142 -9.77 -4.12 -17.33
N VAL A 143 -9.75 -4.55 -18.59
CA VAL A 143 -8.73 -4.07 -19.54
C VAL A 143 -9.04 -2.60 -19.76
N PHE A 144 -8.23 -1.74 -19.15
CA PHE A 144 -8.37 -0.31 -19.22
C PHE A 144 -8.12 0.17 -20.66
N THR A 145 -9.17 0.65 -21.34
CA THR A 145 -9.11 1.21 -22.71
C THR A 145 -8.93 2.74 -22.72
N GLY A 146 -8.60 3.35 -21.57
CA GLY A 146 -8.31 4.78 -21.44
C GLY A 146 -6.84 5.15 -21.75
N PRO A 147 -6.48 6.45 -21.70
CA PRO A 147 -5.08 6.88 -21.76
C PRO A 147 -4.33 6.23 -20.59
N GLY A 148 -3.38 5.32 -20.89
CA GLY A 148 -2.81 4.33 -19.95
C GLY A 148 -2.57 4.82 -18.51
N GLY A 149 -2.63 3.91 -17.54
CA GLY A 149 -2.64 4.20 -16.11
C GLY A 149 -1.51 5.12 -15.61
N THR A 150 -1.68 5.66 -14.42
CA THR A 150 -0.69 6.54 -13.78
C THR A 150 0.41 5.72 -13.13
N VAL A 151 1.68 5.96 -13.52
CA VAL A 151 2.85 5.34 -12.91
C VAL A 151 3.45 6.27 -11.85
N CYS A 152 3.56 5.80 -10.61
CA CYS A 152 4.15 6.52 -9.49
C CYS A 152 5.32 5.72 -8.90
N THR A 153 6.54 6.22 -9.01
CA THR A 153 7.70 5.60 -8.37
C THR A 153 7.94 6.19 -6.99
N VAL A 154 8.33 5.35 -6.04
CA VAL A 154 8.71 5.76 -4.68
C VAL A 154 10.15 5.34 -4.45
N THR A 155 11.02 6.30 -4.14
CA THR A 155 12.45 6.06 -3.88
C THR A 155 12.83 6.68 -2.55
N GLY A 156 13.59 5.97 -1.72
CA GLY A 156 14.19 6.52 -0.51
C GLY A 156 15.55 7.14 -0.80
N ALA A 157 15.81 8.32 -0.24
CA ALA A 157 17.12 8.97 -0.39
C ALA A 157 18.28 8.19 0.27
N LYS A 158 17.97 7.30 1.22
CA LYS A 158 18.87 6.44 1.99
C LYS A 158 18.04 5.28 2.58
N GLY A 159 18.70 4.19 2.98
CA GLY A 159 18.09 3.11 3.78
C GLY A 159 17.33 3.63 5.01
N GLY A 160 16.16 3.04 5.28
CA GLY A 160 15.36 3.33 6.48
C GLY A 160 14.49 4.59 6.43
N MET A 161 14.37 5.25 5.27
CA MET A 161 13.52 6.44 5.08
C MET A 161 12.03 6.12 5.00
N GLY A 162 11.64 4.85 4.88
CA GLY A 162 10.25 4.40 4.78
C GLY A 162 9.66 4.45 3.37
N ALA A 163 10.48 4.28 2.33
CA ALA A 163 10.03 4.23 0.93
C ALA A 163 9.03 3.09 0.69
N THR A 164 9.37 1.86 1.06
CA THR A 164 8.50 0.69 0.94
C THR A 164 7.19 0.84 1.68
N VAL A 165 7.22 1.30 2.94
CA VAL A 165 6.00 1.58 3.72
C VAL A 165 5.13 2.64 3.03
N THR A 166 5.76 3.68 2.46
CA THR A 166 5.04 4.71 1.70
C THR A 166 4.41 4.09 0.45
N ALA A 167 5.15 3.31 -0.34
CA ALA A 167 4.66 2.65 -1.54
C ALA A 167 3.47 1.72 -1.24
N VAL A 168 3.58 0.87 -0.21
CA VAL A 168 2.52 -0.03 0.24
C VAL A 168 1.26 0.76 0.65
N GLN A 169 1.40 1.80 1.46
CA GLN A 169 0.22 2.58 1.91
C GLN A 169 -0.41 3.42 0.80
N LEU A 170 0.38 3.96 -0.13
CA LEU A 170 -0.15 4.63 -1.32
C LEU A 170 -0.95 3.65 -2.19
N ALA A 171 -0.48 2.40 -2.34
CA ALA A 171 -1.17 1.37 -3.10
C ALA A 171 -2.47 0.95 -2.44
N LEU A 172 -2.46 0.73 -1.13
CA LEU A 172 -3.65 0.43 -0.35
C LEU A 172 -4.68 1.56 -0.40
N ALA A 173 -4.25 2.83 -0.30
CA ALA A 173 -5.12 3.99 -0.41
C ALA A 173 -5.77 4.09 -1.81
N ALA A 174 -4.97 3.97 -2.87
CA ALA A 174 -5.45 3.95 -4.25
C ALA A 174 -6.47 2.82 -4.46
N ARG A 175 -6.18 1.61 -3.95
CA ARG A 175 -7.07 0.46 -4.06
C ARG A 175 -8.37 0.65 -3.30
N ALA A 176 -8.30 1.17 -2.07
CA ALA A 176 -9.47 1.47 -1.25
C ALA A 176 -10.39 2.52 -1.89
N SER A 177 -9.85 3.40 -2.74
CA SER A 177 -10.64 4.34 -3.54
C SER A 177 -11.36 3.71 -4.75
N GLY A 178 -11.22 2.39 -4.95
CA GLY A 178 -11.87 1.67 -6.04
C GLY A 178 -11.09 1.67 -7.35
N ARG A 179 -9.78 1.95 -7.34
CA ARG A 179 -8.92 1.80 -8.52
C ARG A 179 -8.38 0.38 -8.67
N THR A 180 -8.08 -0.02 -9.90
CA THR A 180 -7.19 -1.17 -10.14
C THR A 180 -5.74 -0.73 -9.91
N VAL A 181 -5.02 -1.46 -9.07
CA VAL A 181 -3.67 -1.05 -8.62
C VAL A 181 -2.68 -2.20 -8.71
N ALA A 182 -1.53 -1.93 -9.32
CA ALA A 182 -0.35 -2.78 -9.21
C ALA A 182 0.69 -2.13 -8.28
N LEU A 183 1.30 -2.94 -7.41
CA LEU A 183 2.47 -2.60 -6.62
C LEU A 183 3.65 -3.47 -7.10
N VAL A 184 4.67 -2.82 -7.63
CA VAL A 184 5.88 -3.45 -8.17
C VAL A 184 7.03 -3.18 -7.21
N ASP A 185 7.69 -4.25 -6.77
CA ASP A 185 8.88 -4.18 -5.95
C ASP A 185 10.13 -4.25 -6.85
N LEU A 186 10.77 -3.10 -7.05
CA LEU A 186 12.07 -2.95 -7.72
C LEU A 186 13.19 -2.66 -6.73
N ASP A 187 13.01 -2.88 -5.43
CA ASP A 187 14.16 -2.96 -4.52
C ASP A 187 14.82 -4.34 -4.68
N LEU A 188 15.42 -4.58 -5.84
CA LEU A 188 15.77 -5.92 -6.34
C LEU A 188 16.77 -6.68 -5.46
N GLN A 189 17.51 -5.99 -4.59
CA GLN A 189 18.50 -6.59 -3.70
C GLN A 189 17.96 -6.84 -2.28
N SER A 190 16.93 -6.09 -1.86
CA SER A 190 16.43 -6.08 -0.47
C SER A 190 14.93 -5.83 -0.37
N GLY A 191 14.16 -6.31 -1.35
CA GLY A 191 12.73 -6.05 -1.46
C GLY A 191 11.93 -6.72 -0.36
N ASP A 192 11.19 -5.90 0.39
CA ASP A 192 10.45 -6.32 1.59
C ASP A 192 8.93 -6.24 1.38
N VAL A 193 8.43 -5.90 0.18
CA VAL A 193 6.98 -5.75 -0.05
C VAL A 193 6.21 -7.03 0.31
N ALA A 194 6.79 -8.19 0.00
CA ALA A 194 6.21 -9.48 0.36
C ALA A 194 6.07 -9.66 1.88
N SER A 195 7.09 -9.25 2.63
CA SER A 195 7.13 -9.30 4.09
C SER A 195 6.10 -8.35 4.72
N TYR A 196 5.93 -7.14 4.18
CA TYR A 196 4.96 -6.16 4.70
C TYR A 196 3.49 -6.53 4.47
N LEU A 197 3.21 -7.49 3.58
CA LEU A 197 1.87 -7.93 3.20
C LEU A 197 1.61 -9.42 3.48
N ASP A 198 2.55 -10.12 4.14
CA ASP A 198 2.48 -11.55 4.47
C ASP A 198 2.22 -12.44 3.24
N VAL A 199 3.01 -12.23 2.18
CA VAL A 199 2.87 -12.92 0.90
C VAL A 199 3.98 -13.94 0.70
N GLN A 200 3.58 -15.19 0.49
CA GLN A 200 4.47 -16.26 0.03
C GLN A 200 4.17 -16.58 -1.43
N PHE A 201 4.92 -15.96 -2.34
CA PHE A 201 4.78 -16.20 -3.77
C PHE A 201 6.15 -16.47 -4.40
N ARG A 202 6.22 -17.52 -5.23
CA ARG A 202 7.49 -18.00 -5.77
C ARG A 202 7.98 -17.24 -7.00
N ARG A 203 7.07 -16.60 -7.75
CA ARG A 203 7.45 -15.82 -8.92
C ARG A 203 7.76 -14.38 -8.54
N SER A 204 8.66 -13.78 -9.29
CA SER A 204 9.12 -12.42 -9.12
C SER A 204 9.41 -11.78 -10.47
N ILE A 205 9.77 -10.50 -10.45
CA ILE A 205 10.16 -9.79 -11.67
C ILE A 205 11.34 -10.43 -12.40
N VAL A 206 12.24 -11.13 -11.70
CA VAL A 206 13.40 -11.78 -12.33
C VAL A 206 13.00 -12.89 -13.31
N ASP A 207 11.86 -13.54 -13.09
CA ASP A 207 11.36 -14.60 -13.98
C ASP A 207 10.96 -14.05 -15.35
N LEU A 208 10.84 -12.73 -15.47
CA LEU A 208 10.56 -12.02 -16.72
C LEU A 208 11.83 -11.59 -17.46
N ALA A 209 13.01 -11.66 -16.82
CA ALA A 209 14.25 -11.12 -17.38
C ALA A 209 14.70 -11.84 -18.67
N GLY A 210 14.54 -13.16 -18.71
CA GLY A 210 14.88 -14.00 -19.86
C GLY A 210 13.88 -13.97 -21.01
N ILE A 211 12.78 -13.22 -20.89
CA ILE A 211 11.69 -13.22 -21.87
C ILE A 211 11.84 -12.00 -22.79
N SER A 212 11.87 -12.25 -24.10
CA SER A 212 12.06 -11.19 -25.10
C SER A 212 10.82 -10.31 -25.26
N ASP A 213 9.63 -10.92 -25.26
CA ASP A 213 8.34 -10.24 -25.38
C ASP A 213 7.43 -10.65 -24.22
N ILE A 214 7.24 -9.73 -23.28
CA ILE A 214 6.42 -9.96 -22.09
C ILE A 214 4.95 -9.81 -22.49
N SER A 215 4.37 -10.90 -22.98
CA SER A 215 2.94 -10.94 -23.27
C SER A 215 2.09 -10.71 -22.00
N PRO A 216 0.84 -10.22 -22.13
CA PRO A 216 -0.05 -10.04 -20.98
C PRO A 216 -0.23 -11.30 -20.13
N ARG A 217 -0.21 -12.48 -20.76
CA ARG A 217 -0.32 -13.78 -20.08
C ARG A 217 0.91 -14.09 -19.24
N VAL A 218 2.11 -13.87 -19.78
CA VAL A 218 3.38 -14.07 -19.08
C VAL A 218 3.45 -13.15 -17.86
N LEU A 219 3.08 -11.87 -18.05
CA LEU A 219 3.03 -10.91 -16.94
C LEU A 219 2.00 -11.33 -15.88
N GLN A 220 0.83 -11.82 -16.28
CA GLN A 220 -0.21 -12.28 -15.36
C GLN A 220 0.27 -13.43 -14.47
N ASP A 221 1.03 -14.38 -15.02
CA ASP A 221 1.57 -15.49 -14.24
C ASP A 221 2.61 -15.04 -13.19
N ALA A 222 3.28 -13.91 -13.42
CA ALA A 222 4.26 -13.33 -12.49
C ALA A 222 3.65 -12.36 -11.47
N VAL A 223 2.40 -11.93 -11.65
CA VAL A 223 1.72 -11.00 -10.75
C VAL A 223 0.82 -11.77 -9.77
N PHE A 224 1.09 -11.63 -8.49
CA PHE A 224 0.26 -12.20 -7.42
C PHE A 224 -0.94 -11.30 -7.13
N THR A 225 -2.15 -11.87 -7.09
CA THR A 225 -3.34 -11.11 -6.67
C THR A 225 -3.52 -11.22 -5.16
N HIS A 226 -3.23 -10.14 -4.43
CA HIS A 226 -3.37 -10.08 -2.98
C HIS A 226 -4.84 -9.98 -2.54
N PRO A 227 -5.26 -10.49 -1.37
CA PRO A 227 -6.65 -10.41 -0.88
C PRO A 227 -7.23 -8.99 -0.79
N THR A 228 -6.40 -7.95 -0.68
CA THR A 228 -6.85 -6.54 -0.75
C THR A 228 -7.25 -6.11 -2.18
N GLY A 229 -6.98 -6.94 -3.18
CA GLY A 229 -7.18 -6.67 -4.61
C GLY A 229 -6.01 -5.91 -5.27
N LEU A 230 -4.84 -5.86 -4.64
CA LEU A 230 -3.61 -5.38 -5.27
C LEU A 230 -3.03 -6.47 -6.19
N GLY A 231 -2.55 -6.08 -7.37
CA GLY A 231 -1.62 -6.89 -8.14
C GLY A 231 -0.19 -6.65 -7.65
N LEU A 232 0.48 -7.68 -7.15
CA LEU A 232 1.84 -7.58 -6.62
C LEU A 232 2.83 -8.21 -7.60
N LEU A 233 3.84 -7.46 -8.03
CA LEU A 233 5.00 -8.02 -8.71
C LEU A 233 6.21 -7.86 -7.80
N LEU A 234 6.68 -8.97 -7.24
CA LEU A 234 7.67 -8.98 -6.16
C LEU A 234 9.11 -8.94 -6.69
N ALA A 235 10.02 -8.47 -5.84
CA ALA A 235 11.46 -8.61 -6.02
C ALA A 235 11.88 -10.09 -5.86
N PRO A 236 13.03 -10.51 -6.41
CA PRO A 236 13.53 -11.87 -6.20
C PRO A 236 13.90 -12.10 -4.73
N ASN A 237 13.75 -13.33 -4.25
CA ASN A 237 14.18 -13.73 -2.90
C ASN A 237 15.72 -13.72 -2.75
N GLU A 238 16.41 -13.97 -3.86
CA GLU A 238 17.87 -14.01 -3.98
C GLU A 238 18.34 -12.68 -4.58
N GLY A 239 18.84 -11.77 -3.74
CA GLY A 239 19.14 -10.39 -4.13
C GLY A 239 20.18 -10.25 -5.24
N GLU A 240 21.11 -11.21 -5.37
CA GLU A 240 22.10 -11.26 -6.46
C GLU A 240 21.45 -11.44 -7.83
N ARG A 241 20.29 -12.09 -7.89
CA ARG A 241 19.52 -12.26 -9.14
C ARG A 241 18.86 -10.97 -9.60
N GLY A 242 18.80 -9.96 -8.74
CA GLY A 242 18.35 -8.62 -9.10
C GLY A 242 19.12 -8.01 -10.27
N GLU A 243 20.41 -8.35 -10.44
CA GLU A 243 21.24 -7.88 -11.56
C GLU A 243 20.78 -8.41 -12.94
N GLU A 244 19.99 -9.49 -12.97
CA GLU A 244 19.40 -10.00 -14.23
C GLU A 244 18.30 -9.06 -14.77
N VAL A 245 17.70 -8.23 -13.91
CA VAL A 245 16.61 -7.32 -14.28
C VAL A 245 17.20 -6.05 -14.89
N THR A 246 17.22 -6.02 -16.22
CA THR A 246 17.71 -4.87 -17.00
C THR A 246 16.68 -3.74 -17.12
N ASP A 247 17.13 -2.57 -17.57
CA ASP A 247 16.25 -1.44 -17.92
C ASP A 247 15.20 -1.84 -18.97
N ARG A 248 15.56 -2.67 -19.97
CA ARG A 248 14.61 -3.20 -20.95
C ARG A 248 13.44 -3.92 -20.27
N VAL A 249 13.75 -4.81 -19.33
CA VAL A 249 12.75 -5.61 -18.61
C VAL A 249 11.86 -4.70 -17.79
N ALA A 250 12.44 -3.75 -17.04
CA ALA A 250 11.68 -2.76 -16.28
C ALA A 250 10.74 -1.95 -17.18
N ARG A 251 11.21 -1.48 -18.34
CA ARG A 251 10.37 -0.72 -19.29
C ARG A 251 9.20 -1.55 -19.84
N GLN A 252 9.45 -2.80 -20.22
CA GLN A 252 8.42 -3.70 -20.72
C GLN A 252 7.38 -4.01 -19.63
N VAL A 253 7.82 -4.32 -18.42
CA VAL A 253 6.94 -4.60 -17.27
C VAL A 253 6.10 -3.39 -16.91
N VAL A 254 6.72 -2.22 -16.73
CA VAL A 254 5.99 -0.98 -16.36
C VAL A 254 5.00 -0.60 -17.46
N SER A 255 5.37 -0.70 -18.73
CA SER A 255 4.48 -0.43 -19.87
C SER A 255 3.28 -1.38 -19.90
N ALA A 256 3.52 -2.68 -19.71
CA ALA A 256 2.47 -3.68 -19.72
C ALA A 256 1.52 -3.55 -18.50
N LEU A 257 2.05 -3.24 -17.32
CA LEU A 257 1.24 -2.94 -16.13
C LEU A 257 0.44 -1.64 -16.29
N ARG A 258 1.03 -0.61 -16.91
CA ARG A 258 0.36 0.66 -17.22
C ARG A 258 -0.90 0.46 -18.08
N ASN A 259 -0.87 -0.51 -18.98
CA ASN A 259 -2.02 -0.83 -19.84
C ASN A 259 -3.10 -1.66 -19.12
N ARG A 260 -2.82 -2.21 -17.93
CA ARG A 260 -3.71 -3.11 -17.19
C ARG A 260 -4.29 -2.51 -15.91
N TYR A 261 -3.58 -1.59 -15.28
CA TYR A 261 -3.95 -1.01 -14.00
C TYR A 261 -4.12 0.51 -14.13
N GLU A 262 -5.15 1.06 -13.48
CA GLU A 262 -5.35 2.52 -13.41
C GLU A 262 -4.19 3.22 -12.68
N VAL A 263 -3.56 2.54 -11.72
CA VAL A 263 -2.40 3.02 -10.96
C VAL A 263 -1.35 1.93 -10.85
N VAL A 264 -0.10 2.26 -11.18
CA VAL A 264 1.07 1.40 -10.97
C VAL A 264 2.00 2.12 -10.00
N ILE A 265 2.17 1.57 -8.80
CA ILE A 265 3.13 2.07 -7.82
C ILE A 265 4.36 1.18 -7.88
N VAL A 266 5.51 1.82 -8.00
CA VAL A 266 6.79 1.12 -8.10
C VAL A 266 7.64 1.51 -6.90
N ASP A 267 7.90 0.56 -6.00
CA ASP A 267 8.90 0.73 -4.95
C ASP A 267 10.29 0.54 -5.57
N CYS A 268 11.11 1.59 -5.58
CA CYS A 268 12.47 1.53 -6.10
C CYS A 268 13.51 1.36 -4.99
N GLY A 269 13.09 1.17 -3.74
CA GLY A 269 14.03 1.06 -2.62
C GLY A 269 14.90 2.31 -2.52
N THR A 270 16.21 2.10 -2.32
CA THR A 270 17.18 3.19 -2.09
C THR A 270 18.38 3.16 -3.02
N GLN A 271 18.55 2.05 -3.73
CA GLN A 271 19.61 1.85 -4.71
C GLN A 271 19.17 2.36 -6.08
N MET A 272 20.12 2.77 -6.91
CA MET A 272 19.84 3.25 -8.26
C MET A 272 20.59 2.40 -9.26
N ASN A 273 19.95 1.31 -9.70
CA ASN A 273 20.41 0.52 -10.84
C ASN A 273 19.69 0.93 -12.14
N SER A 274 19.97 0.25 -13.24
CA SER A 274 19.39 0.53 -14.55
C SER A 274 17.87 0.31 -14.60
N ALA A 275 17.34 -0.70 -13.90
CA ALA A 275 15.90 -0.96 -13.79
C ALA A 275 15.17 0.15 -13.01
N ASN A 276 15.70 0.57 -11.85
CA ASN A 276 15.14 1.68 -11.07
C ASN A 276 15.17 2.98 -11.87
N ALA A 277 16.29 3.28 -12.54
CA ALA A 277 16.43 4.46 -13.38
C ALA A 277 15.37 4.51 -14.48
N ALA A 278 15.16 3.38 -15.18
CA ALA A 278 14.15 3.28 -16.22
C ALA A 278 12.72 3.46 -15.68
N ALA A 279 12.41 2.91 -14.50
CA ALA A 279 11.12 3.11 -13.87
C ALA A 279 10.88 4.58 -13.50
N VAL A 280 11.86 5.26 -12.90
CA VAL A 280 11.78 6.69 -12.53
C VAL A 280 11.65 7.59 -13.76
N GLU A 281 12.35 7.26 -14.84
CA GLU A 281 12.22 7.96 -16.12
C GLU A 281 10.80 7.86 -16.68
N MET A 282 10.21 6.66 -16.67
CA MET A 282 8.86 6.38 -17.20
C MET A 282 7.71 6.89 -16.32
N ALA A 283 7.97 7.21 -15.05
CA ALA A 283 6.92 7.55 -14.10
C ALA A 283 6.20 8.85 -14.46
N ASP A 284 4.89 8.91 -14.27
CA ASP A 284 4.18 10.20 -14.32
C ASP A 284 4.51 11.03 -13.08
N GLN A 285 4.77 10.36 -11.95
CA GLN A 285 5.17 10.98 -10.69
C GLN A 285 6.35 10.24 -10.04
N ALA A 286 7.38 10.99 -9.66
CA ALA A 286 8.52 10.45 -8.92
C ALA A 286 8.55 11.02 -7.50
N VAL A 287 8.35 10.13 -6.52
CA VAL A 287 8.33 10.45 -5.10
C VAL A 287 9.68 10.10 -4.48
N LEU A 288 10.33 11.10 -3.87
CA LEU A 288 11.56 10.94 -3.10
C LEU A 288 11.26 11.06 -1.60
N VAL A 289 11.39 9.97 -0.85
CA VAL A 289 11.12 9.93 0.60
C VAL A 289 12.39 10.29 1.37
N VAL A 290 12.27 11.23 2.32
CA VAL A 290 13.39 11.73 3.13
C VAL A 290 12.94 12.00 4.57
N THR A 291 13.80 11.76 5.55
CA THR A 291 13.60 12.21 6.94
C THR A 291 14.20 13.61 7.18
N PRO A 292 13.68 14.40 8.14
CA PRO A 292 14.15 15.75 8.42
C PRO A 292 15.47 15.76 9.22
N ASP A 293 16.49 15.09 8.70
CA ASP A 293 17.86 15.12 9.24
C ASP A 293 18.88 15.44 8.15
N VAL A 294 20.03 15.98 8.57
CA VAL A 294 21.05 16.52 7.66
C VAL A 294 21.59 15.45 6.71
N VAL A 295 21.73 14.21 7.19
CA VAL A 295 22.34 13.12 6.43
C VAL A 295 21.38 12.68 5.33
N ALA A 296 20.10 12.50 5.66
CA ALA A 296 19.04 12.14 4.72
C ALA A 296 18.85 13.22 3.65
N VAL A 297 18.78 14.50 4.04
CA VAL A 297 18.59 15.61 3.08
C VAL A 297 19.81 15.79 2.16
N ARG A 298 21.03 15.60 2.68
CA ARG A 298 22.24 15.58 1.82
C ARG A 298 22.23 14.39 0.87
N ALA A 299 21.73 13.22 1.29
CA ALA A 299 21.57 12.06 0.43
C ALA A 299 20.54 12.32 -0.67
N ALA A 300 19.40 12.93 -0.33
CA ALA A 300 18.37 13.34 -1.29
C ALA A 300 18.95 14.29 -2.34
N LYS A 301 19.73 15.30 -1.93
CA LYS A 301 20.41 16.21 -2.87
C LYS A 301 21.37 15.46 -3.82
N ARG A 302 22.11 14.46 -3.32
CA ARG A 302 22.99 13.65 -4.18
C ARG A 302 22.19 12.82 -5.18
N MET A 303 21.08 12.22 -4.75
CA MET A 303 20.17 11.46 -5.59
C MET A 303 19.60 12.33 -6.71
N VAL A 304 19.02 13.49 -6.37
CA VAL A 304 18.45 14.45 -7.35
C VAL A 304 19.51 14.91 -8.36
N ARG A 305 20.71 15.26 -7.89
CA ARG A 305 21.83 15.63 -8.79
C ARG A 305 22.27 14.47 -9.68
N MET A 306 22.17 13.24 -9.20
CA MET A 306 22.49 12.06 -10.00
C MET A 306 21.44 11.84 -11.08
N TRP A 307 20.15 11.95 -10.76
CA TRP A 307 19.06 11.89 -11.74
C TRP A 307 19.20 12.96 -12.81
N ASP A 308 19.54 14.19 -12.43
CA ASP A 308 19.77 15.28 -13.37
C ASP A 308 20.97 14.99 -14.30
N ARG A 309 22.14 14.59 -13.74
CA ARG A 309 23.33 14.25 -14.57
C ARG A 309 23.09 13.09 -15.53
N LEU A 310 22.33 12.08 -15.10
CA LEU A 310 22.01 10.90 -15.90
C LEU A 310 20.78 11.12 -16.80
N GLN A 311 20.19 12.32 -16.80
CA GLN A 311 19.00 12.67 -17.58
C GLN A 311 17.80 11.73 -17.31
N ILE A 312 17.72 11.20 -16.08
CA ILE A 312 16.61 10.35 -15.64
C ILE A 312 15.40 11.21 -15.31
N ARG A 313 15.60 12.26 -14.52
CA ARG A 313 14.53 13.17 -14.08
C ARG A 313 15.09 14.47 -13.51
N LYS A 314 14.38 15.58 -13.74
CA LYS A 314 14.73 16.90 -13.18
C LYS A 314 14.20 17.08 -11.77
N ALA A 315 14.84 17.99 -11.04
CA ALA A 315 14.43 18.32 -9.67
C ALA A 315 13.00 18.88 -9.61
N GLU A 316 12.62 19.80 -10.50
CA GLU A 316 11.27 20.37 -10.56
C GLU A 316 10.13 19.38 -10.91
N GLU A 317 10.48 18.21 -11.42
CA GLU A 317 9.58 17.10 -11.79
C GLU A 317 9.56 15.99 -10.72
N THR A 318 10.31 16.18 -9.64
CA THR A 318 10.39 15.26 -8.50
C THR A 318 9.63 15.85 -7.31
N ILE A 319 8.86 15.00 -6.63
CA ILE A 319 8.11 15.36 -5.42
C ILE A 319 8.82 14.74 -4.22
N THR A 320 9.32 15.55 -3.31
CA THR A 320 9.90 15.08 -2.05
C THR A 320 8.84 14.99 -0.96
N VAL A 321 8.80 13.85 -0.28
CA VAL A 321 7.94 13.61 0.88
C VAL A 321 8.80 13.57 2.14
N VAL A 322 8.48 14.45 3.10
CA VAL A 322 9.17 14.50 4.38
C VAL A 322 8.51 13.52 5.35
N ASN A 323 9.18 12.40 5.60
CA ASN A 323 8.76 11.37 6.53
C ASN A 323 9.29 11.64 7.95
N ARG A 324 8.59 11.15 8.97
CA ARG A 324 8.94 11.32 10.40
C ARG A 324 9.12 12.78 10.80
N HIS A 325 8.26 13.65 10.27
CA HIS A 325 8.26 15.07 10.58
C HIS A 325 7.54 15.37 11.89
N THR A 326 8.02 16.38 12.63
CA THR A 326 7.27 17.02 13.71
C THR A 326 7.49 18.53 13.63
N ARG A 327 6.65 19.32 14.30
CA ARG A 327 6.83 20.78 14.32
C ARG A 327 8.14 21.22 14.99
N ASN A 328 8.73 20.35 15.82
CA ASN A 328 9.94 20.65 16.58
C ASN A 328 11.23 20.20 15.87
N THR A 329 11.15 19.56 14.70
CA THR A 329 12.36 19.19 13.95
C THR A 329 13.05 20.44 13.42
N GLU A 330 14.37 20.53 13.55
CA GLU A 330 15.13 21.70 13.04
C GLU A 330 15.03 21.84 11.52
N ILE A 331 15.03 20.71 10.81
CA ILE A 331 14.89 20.69 9.36
C ILE A 331 13.41 20.67 9.00
N GLN A 332 12.92 21.80 8.51
CA GLN A 332 11.55 21.98 8.04
C GLN A 332 11.44 21.77 6.52
N PRO A 333 10.26 21.41 5.99
CA PRO A 333 10.03 21.19 4.56
C PRO A 333 10.58 22.27 3.61
N PRO A 334 10.48 23.58 3.91
CA PRO A 334 11.06 24.63 3.04
C PRO A 334 12.59 24.59 2.94
N ILE A 335 13.27 24.09 3.97
CA ILE A 335 14.73 23.89 3.95
C ILE A 335 15.07 22.71 3.03
N VAL A 336 14.29 21.63 3.11
CA VAL A 336 14.44 20.45 2.23
C VAL A 336 14.25 20.84 0.77
N GLU A 337 13.20 21.61 0.46
CA GLU A 337 12.92 22.17 -0.87
C GLU A 337 14.12 22.97 -1.39
N ARG A 338 14.63 23.92 -0.60
CA ARG A 338 15.79 24.75 -0.99
C ARG A 338 17.06 23.94 -1.25
N ILE A 339 17.32 22.90 -0.45
CA ILE A 339 18.55 22.11 -0.55
C ILE A 339 18.49 21.14 -1.74
N THR A 340 17.33 20.52 -1.97
CA THR A 340 17.13 19.51 -3.01
C THR A 340 16.77 20.11 -4.36
N GLY A 341 16.13 21.29 -4.39
CA GLY A 341 15.56 21.90 -5.59
C GLY A 341 14.27 21.21 -6.07
N THR A 342 13.73 20.27 -5.30
CA THR A 342 12.53 19.51 -5.64
C THR A 342 11.28 20.16 -5.06
N LYS A 343 10.12 19.89 -5.66
CA LYS A 343 8.84 20.28 -5.04
C LYS A 343 8.64 19.42 -3.80
N VAL A 344 8.26 20.02 -2.67
CA VAL A 344 7.96 19.26 -1.45
C VAL A 344 6.44 19.09 -1.33
N ALA A 345 5.99 17.86 -1.05
CA ALA A 345 4.58 17.58 -0.80
C ALA A 345 4.08 18.39 0.40
N ARG A 346 2.84 18.88 0.34
CA ARG A 346 2.25 19.66 1.44
C ARG A 346 1.99 18.77 2.65
N ILE A 347 1.65 17.52 2.41
CA ILE A 347 1.41 16.54 3.47
C ILE A 347 2.74 15.93 3.90
N THR A 348 3.08 16.11 5.19
CA THR A 348 4.20 15.44 5.84
C THR A 348 3.72 14.22 6.62
N VAL A 349 4.58 13.21 6.76
CA VAL A 349 4.24 12.01 7.54
C VAL A 349 4.75 12.19 8.98
N PRO A 350 3.91 12.03 10.00
CA PRO A 350 4.30 12.29 11.38
C PRO A 350 5.31 11.27 11.92
N SER A 351 6.12 11.67 12.90
CA SER A 351 7.09 10.80 13.58
C SER A 351 6.46 9.86 14.62
N HIS A 352 5.38 9.15 14.27
CA HIS A 352 4.70 8.20 15.15
C HIS A 352 4.92 6.75 14.72
N TYR A 353 6.18 6.37 14.51
CA TYR A 353 6.57 5.03 14.02
C TYR A 353 6.05 3.87 14.88
N LYS A 354 5.86 4.10 16.19
CA LYS A 354 5.27 3.10 17.10
C LYS A 354 3.89 2.61 16.63
N GLU A 355 3.13 3.44 15.92
CA GLU A 355 1.83 3.05 15.36
C GLU A 355 1.98 1.97 14.26
N LEU A 356 3.13 1.93 13.57
CA LEU A 356 3.39 0.97 12.50
C LEU A 356 3.92 -0.37 13.00
N GLN A 357 4.54 -0.40 14.19
CA GLN A 357 5.36 -1.51 14.65
C GLN A 357 4.59 -2.83 14.66
N SER A 358 3.40 -2.88 15.28
CA SER A 358 2.60 -4.11 15.35
C SER A 358 2.14 -4.62 13.97
N ALA A 359 1.82 -3.72 13.04
CA ALA A 359 1.41 -4.10 11.68
C ALA A 359 2.61 -4.57 10.83
N SER A 360 3.75 -3.89 10.99
CA SER A 360 5.00 -4.25 10.33
C SER A 360 5.54 -5.59 10.79
N ASP A 361 5.61 -5.81 12.11
CA ASP A 361 6.16 -7.04 12.71
C ASP A 361 5.27 -8.26 12.40
N ALA A 362 3.96 -8.04 12.21
CA ALA A 362 3.02 -9.08 11.80
C ALA A 362 2.96 -9.27 10.27
N GLY A 363 3.63 -8.43 9.48
CA GLY A 363 3.51 -8.44 8.02
C GLY A 363 2.13 -8.08 7.48
N ARG A 364 1.32 -7.33 8.25
CA ARG A 364 -0.07 -6.97 7.91
C ARG A 364 -0.26 -5.47 7.83
N MET A 365 0.51 -4.79 6.98
CA MET A 365 0.38 -3.34 6.80
C MET A 365 -1.00 -2.89 6.28
N GLN A 366 -1.74 -3.80 5.64
CA GLN A 366 -3.15 -3.63 5.27
C GLN A 366 -4.08 -3.42 6.47
N ASP A 367 -3.71 -3.97 7.64
CA ASP A 367 -4.53 -3.96 8.86
C ASP A 367 -4.18 -2.80 9.81
N LEU A 368 -3.34 -1.86 9.36
CA LEU A 368 -2.99 -0.67 10.13
C LEU A 368 -4.26 0.10 10.54
N ASP A 369 -4.36 0.52 11.81
CA ASP A 369 -5.57 1.17 12.35
C ASP A 369 -5.93 2.43 11.54
N SER A 370 -7.21 2.59 11.23
CA SER A 370 -7.79 3.81 10.63
C SER A 370 -7.49 5.11 11.40
N ARG A 371 -7.26 5.02 12.71
CA ARG A 371 -6.90 6.12 13.61
C ARG A 371 -5.40 6.44 13.59
N SER A 372 -4.58 5.60 12.97
CA SER A 372 -3.15 5.87 12.83
C SER A 372 -2.95 7.17 12.07
N THR A 373 -2.24 8.10 12.71
CA THR A 373 -1.90 9.39 12.13
C THR A 373 -0.94 9.22 10.95
N VAL A 374 -0.07 8.19 10.99
CA VAL A 374 0.81 7.82 9.89
C VAL A 374 0.00 7.32 8.69
N LYS A 375 -0.98 6.41 8.92
CA LYS A 375 -1.88 5.93 7.86
C LYS A 375 -2.64 7.07 7.20
N GLN A 376 -3.27 7.92 8.01
CA GLN A 376 -4.04 9.06 7.52
C GLN A 376 -3.19 10.03 6.69
N ALA A 377 -1.95 10.31 7.13
CA ALA A 377 -1.02 11.15 6.37
C ALA A 377 -0.64 10.52 5.03
N LEU A 378 -0.30 9.23 4.99
CA LEU A 378 0.04 8.52 3.75
C LEU A 378 -1.14 8.40 2.79
N TRP A 379 -2.36 8.20 3.30
CA TRP A 379 -3.57 8.15 2.47
C TRP A 379 -3.98 9.53 1.95
N ALA A 380 -3.82 10.57 2.77
CA ALA A 380 -4.01 11.95 2.31
C ALA A 380 -2.96 12.34 1.26
N LEU A 381 -1.71 11.88 1.41
CA LEU A 381 -0.66 12.04 0.41
C LEU A 381 -1.04 11.36 -0.92
N ALA A 382 -1.64 10.17 -0.90
CA ALA A 382 -2.19 9.55 -2.12
C ALA A 382 -3.24 10.44 -2.81
N GLY A 383 -4.05 11.15 -2.01
CA GLY A 383 -4.95 12.23 -2.45
C GLY A 383 -4.23 13.39 -3.13
N GLU A 384 -3.19 13.94 -2.50
CA GLU A 384 -2.39 15.03 -3.04
C GLU A 384 -1.69 14.64 -4.35
N LEU A 385 -1.24 13.39 -4.45
CA LEU A 385 -0.63 12.81 -5.65
C LEU A 385 -1.67 12.42 -6.72
N GLY A 386 -2.97 12.56 -6.47
CA GLY A 386 -4.02 12.21 -7.43
C GLY A 386 -4.12 10.70 -7.72
N LEU A 387 -3.62 9.85 -6.82
CA LEU A 387 -3.64 8.39 -6.95
C LEU A 387 -4.97 7.76 -6.54
N VAL A 388 -5.86 8.51 -5.87
CA VAL A 388 -7.18 8.05 -5.45
C VAL A 388 -8.28 8.64 -6.33
N LYS A 389 -9.44 7.98 -6.42
CA LYS A 389 -10.64 8.59 -7.02
C LYS A 389 -11.14 9.70 -6.09
N THR A 390 -11.24 10.93 -6.59
CA THR A 390 -12.01 11.98 -5.92
C THR A 390 -13.48 11.58 -5.99
N ALA A 391 -14.20 11.65 -4.86
CA ALA A 391 -15.64 11.41 -4.86
C ALA A 391 -16.32 12.39 -5.84
N GLU A 392 -16.76 11.89 -6.98
CA GLU A 392 -17.63 12.63 -7.89
C GLU A 392 -19.04 12.66 -7.28
N ASP A 393 -19.62 13.86 -7.20
CA ASP A 393 -21.00 14.10 -6.78
C ASP A 393 -21.93 13.34 -7.76
N PRO A 394 -22.83 12.45 -7.30
CA PRO A 394 -23.63 11.63 -8.19
C PRO A 394 -24.75 12.49 -8.80
N GLY A 395 -24.46 13.16 -9.92
CA GLY A 395 -25.49 13.80 -10.74
C GLY A 395 -25.04 14.98 -11.59
N ALA A 396 -24.37 14.73 -12.72
CA ALA A 396 -24.47 15.61 -13.89
C ALA A 396 -24.03 14.85 -15.17
N PRO A 397 -24.83 14.85 -16.26
CA PRO A 397 -24.46 14.15 -17.48
C PRO A 397 -23.55 15.02 -18.37
N GLY A 398 -22.48 14.40 -18.86
CA GLY A 398 -21.84 14.62 -20.17
C GLY A 398 -21.46 16.04 -20.61
N GLY A 399 -20.16 16.37 -20.52
CA GLY A 399 -19.60 17.55 -21.17
C GLY A 399 -18.11 17.39 -21.49
N LYS A 400 -17.79 17.38 -22.79
CA LYS A 400 -16.45 17.19 -23.38
C LYS A 400 -15.43 18.28 -22.96
N GLY A 401 -14.22 17.82 -22.65
CA GLY A 401 -12.90 18.40 -23.00
C GLY A 401 -12.62 19.90 -22.82
N GLY A 402 -11.57 20.22 -22.06
CA GLY A 402 -10.83 21.47 -22.27
C GLY A 402 -10.00 21.99 -21.09
N ARG A 403 -8.68 21.79 -21.20
CA ARG A 403 -7.54 22.63 -20.75
C ARG A 403 -7.57 23.36 -19.39
N LEU A 404 -6.44 23.21 -18.70
CA LEU A 404 -5.94 24.09 -17.64
C LEU A 404 -6.16 25.58 -17.94
N ARG A 405 -6.64 26.30 -16.92
CA ARG A 405 -6.07 27.60 -16.52
C ARG A 405 -6.37 27.90 -15.06
N SER A 406 -5.33 28.37 -14.38
CA SER A 406 -5.36 29.01 -13.07
C SER A 406 -6.24 30.26 -13.08
N ASP A 407 -6.99 30.50 -11.99
CA ASP A 407 -6.91 31.81 -11.37
C ASP A 407 -7.30 31.83 -9.89
N ARG A 408 -6.68 32.77 -9.19
CA ARG A 408 -6.87 33.11 -7.79
C ARG A 408 -8.22 33.81 -7.58
N GLY A 409 -8.86 33.57 -6.44
CA GLY A 409 -9.95 34.44 -5.97
C GLY A 409 -10.58 33.94 -4.68
N ALA A 410 -10.63 34.79 -3.67
CA ALA A 410 -10.97 34.47 -2.30
C ALA A 410 -12.43 34.81 -1.93
N ILE A 411 -12.88 34.18 -0.83
CA ILE A 411 -13.94 34.58 0.12
C ILE A 411 -15.40 34.22 -0.24
N GLY A 412 -16.06 33.51 0.68
CA GLY A 412 -17.52 33.47 0.80
C GLY A 412 -18.06 32.36 1.72
N LEU A 413 -18.09 32.58 3.04
CA LEU A 413 -18.92 31.81 3.96
C LEU A 413 -20.41 31.99 3.63
N ARG A 414 -21.15 30.89 3.46
CA ARG A 414 -22.51 30.74 4.00
C ARG A 414 -22.97 29.28 3.95
N GLY A 415 -23.34 28.76 5.11
CA GLY A 415 -23.73 27.37 5.30
C GLY A 415 -25.20 27.07 5.00
N ARG A 416 -25.45 25.77 4.76
CA ARG A 416 -26.70 25.03 4.98
C ARG A 416 -26.28 23.55 4.85
N GLY A 417 -26.15 22.78 5.92
CA GLY A 417 -27.25 22.31 6.76
C GLY A 417 -27.59 20.87 6.36
N GLY A 418 -26.68 19.92 6.63
CA GLY A 418 -26.89 18.48 6.47
C GLY A 418 -26.62 17.79 7.80
N ARG A 419 -27.70 17.33 8.45
CA ARG A 419 -27.74 16.59 9.71
C ARG A 419 -26.93 15.29 9.55
N ASP A 420 -25.89 15.11 10.38
CA ASP A 420 -25.38 13.80 10.86
C ASP A 420 -24.12 13.93 11.76
N LYS A 421 -23.92 15.07 12.44
CA LYS A 421 -22.78 15.28 13.38
C LYS A 421 -23.18 15.32 14.86
N GLY A 422 -24.36 14.81 15.21
CA GLY A 422 -24.91 14.92 16.58
C GLY A 422 -24.56 13.77 17.52
N ALA A 423 -24.22 12.59 17.02
CA ALA A 423 -24.00 11.42 17.88
C ALA A 423 -22.60 11.41 18.52
N ALA A 424 -21.55 11.75 17.76
CA ALA A 424 -20.16 11.64 18.23
C ALA A 424 -19.77 12.70 19.28
N THR A 425 -20.43 13.86 19.31
CA THR A 425 -20.11 14.93 20.27
C THR A 425 -20.63 14.65 21.68
N VAL A 426 -21.66 13.82 21.83
CA VAL A 426 -22.23 13.50 23.15
C VAL A 426 -21.42 12.42 23.85
N GLU A 427 -20.87 11.46 23.11
CA GLU A 427 -20.00 10.41 23.67
C GLU A 427 -18.64 10.95 24.14
N PHE A 428 -18.07 11.94 23.42
CA PHE A 428 -16.78 12.53 23.78
C PHE A 428 -16.84 13.37 25.07
N ALA A 429 -17.97 14.02 25.34
CA ALA A 429 -18.16 14.84 26.54
C ALA A 429 -18.27 13.99 27.83
N GLY A 430 -18.80 12.77 27.74
CA GLY A 430 -18.91 11.87 28.89
C GLY A 430 -17.62 11.12 29.22
N MET A 431 -16.82 10.78 28.21
CA MET A 431 -15.64 9.92 28.39
C MET A 431 -14.35 10.70 28.72
N ALA A 432 -14.23 11.95 28.28
CA ALA A 432 -13.05 12.77 28.57
C ALA A 432 -12.80 13.02 30.08
N PRO A 433 -13.82 13.32 30.92
CA PRO A 433 -13.63 13.43 32.37
C PRO A 433 -13.20 12.12 33.02
N LEU A 434 -13.73 10.99 32.54
CA LEU A 434 -13.37 9.65 33.04
C LEU A 434 -11.90 9.32 32.71
N ILE A 435 -11.47 9.59 31.49
CA ILE A 435 -10.07 9.37 31.07
C ILE A 435 -9.12 10.24 31.89
N LEU A 436 -9.45 11.53 32.08
CA LEU A 436 -8.67 12.42 32.92
C LEU A 436 -8.59 11.91 34.37
N PHE A 437 -9.71 11.45 34.93
CA PHE A 437 -9.73 10.86 36.27
C PHE A 437 -8.82 9.62 36.38
N VAL A 438 -8.87 8.71 35.40
CA VAL A 438 -8.01 7.51 35.37
C VAL A 438 -6.53 7.89 35.26
N LEU A 439 -6.17 8.84 34.40
CA LEU A 439 -4.79 9.31 34.26
C LEU A 439 -4.27 9.93 35.55
N VAL A 440 -5.09 10.72 36.25
CA VAL A 440 -4.75 11.30 37.54
C VAL A 440 -4.57 10.21 38.60
N ALA A 441 -5.47 9.22 38.64
CA ALA A 441 -5.35 8.08 39.57
C ALA A 441 -4.09 7.25 39.33
N MET A 442 -3.75 6.97 38.06
CA MET A 442 -2.50 6.28 37.71
C MET A 442 -1.27 7.10 38.14
N TRP A 443 -1.27 8.41 37.91
CA TRP A 443 -0.17 9.27 38.34
C TRP A 443 -0.05 9.32 39.88
N GLN A 444 -1.17 9.35 40.60
CA GLN A 444 -1.16 9.27 42.07
C GLN A 444 -0.56 7.95 42.58
N ALA A 445 -0.87 6.82 41.94
CA ALA A 445 -0.27 5.53 42.28
C ALA A 445 1.26 5.53 42.09
N VAL A 446 1.75 6.18 41.03
CA VAL A 446 3.19 6.35 40.79
C VAL A 446 3.84 7.19 41.88
N LEU A 447 3.21 8.33 42.27
CA LEU A 447 3.73 9.18 43.34
C LEU A 447 3.75 8.47 44.70
N PHE A 448 2.74 7.66 44.99
CA PHE A 448 2.69 6.86 46.22
C PHE A 448 3.83 5.83 46.25
N GLY A 449 4.02 5.08 45.16
CA GLY A 449 5.12 4.12 45.03
C GLY A 449 6.50 4.78 45.16
N TYR A 450 6.68 5.94 44.53
CA TYR A 450 7.91 6.72 44.65
C TYR A 450 8.16 7.22 46.08
N THR A 451 7.10 7.62 46.79
CA THR A 451 7.18 8.03 48.20
C THR A 451 7.63 6.86 49.10
N PHE A 452 7.18 5.64 48.82
CA PHE A 452 7.62 4.44 49.53
C PHE A 452 9.12 4.17 49.37
N THR A 453 9.65 4.32 48.14
CA THR A 453 11.08 4.20 47.89
C THR A 453 11.89 5.29 48.61
N LEU A 454 11.39 6.53 48.60
CA LEU A 454 12.05 7.64 49.30
C LEU A 454 12.06 7.44 50.82
N ALA A 455 10.94 7.04 51.42
CA ALA A 455 10.83 6.81 52.86
C ALA A 455 11.77 5.67 53.31
N GLY A 456 11.85 4.58 52.53
CA GLY A 456 12.76 3.47 52.81
C GLY A 456 14.23 3.89 52.77
N ASN A 457 14.66 4.58 51.71
CA ASN A 457 16.03 5.06 51.58
C ASN A 457 16.41 6.05 52.70
N ALA A 458 15.51 6.97 53.03
CA ALA A 458 15.72 7.93 54.12
C ALA A 458 15.83 7.24 55.50
N ALA A 459 15.03 6.19 55.74
CA ALA A 459 15.12 5.40 56.96
C ALA A 459 16.45 4.65 57.05
N ASP A 460 16.89 4.00 55.97
CA ASP A 460 18.17 3.28 55.94
C ASP A 460 19.36 4.21 56.19
N GLU A 461 19.36 5.39 55.58
CA GLU A 461 20.42 6.38 55.72
C GLU A 461 20.43 7.02 57.12
N GLY A 462 19.24 7.34 57.65
CA GLY A 462 19.07 7.84 59.01
C GLY A 462 19.57 6.82 60.05
N ALA A 463 19.22 5.54 59.91
CA ALA A 463 19.64 4.50 60.85
C ALA A 463 21.17 4.31 60.86
N ARG A 464 21.82 4.37 59.69
CA ARG A 464 23.29 4.29 59.58
C ARG A 464 23.97 5.50 60.22
N ALA A 465 23.50 6.71 59.94
CA ALA A 465 24.05 7.93 60.51
C ALA A 465 23.87 7.97 62.04
N ALA A 466 22.72 7.52 62.55
CA ALA A 466 22.45 7.42 63.98
C ALA A 466 23.44 6.50 64.69
N THR A 467 23.73 5.33 64.10
CA THR A 467 24.70 4.38 64.66
C THR A 467 26.12 4.95 64.63
N ALA A 468 26.54 5.58 63.53
CA ALA A 468 27.86 6.18 63.40
C ALA A 468 28.09 7.36 64.36
N ALA A 469 27.09 8.23 64.54
CA ALA A 469 27.19 9.32 65.51
C ALA A 469 27.21 8.79 66.95
N ALA A 470 26.44 7.74 67.25
CA ALA A 470 26.43 7.12 68.57
C ALA A 470 27.80 6.49 68.94
N THR A 471 28.53 5.89 68.00
CA THR A 471 29.87 5.35 68.26
C THR A 471 30.91 6.45 68.48
N LEU A 472 30.70 7.63 67.92
CA LEU A 472 31.56 8.81 68.09
C LEU A 472 31.20 9.66 69.32
N GLY A 473 30.16 9.29 70.08
CA GLY A 473 29.68 10.06 71.23
C GLY A 473 28.94 11.37 70.86
N GLU A 474 28.50 11.49 69.60
CA GLU A 474 27.77 12.64 69.08
C GLU A 474 26.24 12.47 69.23
N ASP A 475 25.48 13.54 68.95
CA ASP A 475 24.02 13.50 69.00
C ASP A 475 23.44 12.65 67.86
N ALA A 476 23.21 11.37 68.17
CA ALA A 476 22.66 10.39 67.25
C ALA A 476 21.28 10.76 66.69
N GLN A 477 20.45 11.50 67.44
CA GLN A 477 19.14 11.94 66.96
C GLN A 477 19.31 13.02 65.89
N ALA A 478 20.14 14.02 66.16
CA ALA A 478 20.41 15.10 65.20
C ALA A 478 21.08 14.58 63.92
N ALA A 479 22.03 13.64 64.04
CA ALA A 479 22.69 13.01 62.90
C ALA A 479 21.71 12.20 62.05
N CYS A 480 20.83 11.45 62.68
CA CYS A 480 19.78 10.68 62.01
C CYS A 480 18.83 11.58 61.22
N GLU A 481 18.32 12.65 61.85
CA GLU A 481 17.36 13.56 61.24
C GLU A 481 17.98 14.32 60.05
N SER A 482 19.22 14.77 60.20
CA SER A 482 19.96 15.44 59.11
C SER A 482 20.16 14.53 57.92
N ALA A 483 20.66 13.31 58.15
CA ALA A 483 20.93 12.34 57.09
C ALA A 483 19.65 11.88 56.37
N ALA A 484 18.58 11.59 57.12
CA ALA A 484 17.30 11.20 56.55
C ALA A 484 16.63 12.32 55.72
N LYS A 485 16.89 13.60 56.02
CA LYS A 485 16.33 14.74 55.25
C LYS A 485 17.16 15.15 54.04
N GLN A 486 18.46 14.91 54.06
CA GLN A 486 19.41 15.47 53.07
C GLN A 486 19.08 15.07 51.63
N ASN A 487 18.65 13.82 51.41
CA ASN A 487 18.39 13.27 50.08
C ASN A 487 16.90 13.28 49.67
N LEU A 488 16.01 13.83 50.51
CA LEU A 488 14.61 13.98 50.16
C LEU A 488 14.42 15.15 49.17
N PRO A 489 13.59 15.01 48.13
CA PRO A 489 13.21 16.15 47.29
C PRO A 489 12.39 17.20 48.06
N GLY A 490 12.50 18.47 47.66
CA GLY A 490 11.86 19.59 48.38
C GLY A 490 10.34 19.47 48.60
N SER A 491 9.62 18.74 47.73
CA SER A 491 8.17 18.51 47.88
C SER A 491 7.82 17.51 49.00
N TRP A 492 8.79 16.73 49.50
CA TRP A 492 8.63 15.76 50.60
C TRP A 492 9.35 16.20 51.89
N GLN A 493 10.37 17.05 51.79
CA GLN A 493 11.15 17.54 52.93
C GLN A 493 10.32 18.34 53.95
N GLY A 494 9.40 19.19 53.48
CA GLY A 494 8.69 20.15 54.34
C GLY A 494 7.73 19.51 55.36
N ASN A 495 7.25 18.30 55.08
CA ASN A 495 6.29 17.57 55.92
C ASN A 495 6.82 16.17 56.33
N ALA A 496 8.14 15.96 56.30
CA ALA A 496 8.75 14.70 56.74
C ALA A 496 8.82 14.65 58.27
N GLU A 497 8.22 13.62 58.87
CA GLU A 497 8.34 13.33 60.29
C GLU A 497 9.38 12.21 60.47
N ILE A 498 10.45 12.49 61.20
CA ILE A 498 11.56 11.54 61.40
C ILE A 498 11.79 11.38 62.90
N ASN A 499 11.81 10.13 63.35
CA ASN A 499 12.08 9.79 64.74
C ASN A 499 13.06 8.61 64.79
N CYS A 500 14.09 8.70 65.63
CA CYS A 500 15.15 7.70 65.66
C CYS A 500 15.28 7.03 67.03
N PRO A 501 14.26 6.24 67.45
CA PRO A 501 14.30 5.60 68.75
C PRO A 501 15.41 4.55 68.84
N GLU A 502 15.87 4.34 70.06
CA GLU A 502 16.70 3.20 70.40
C GLU A 502 15.80 2.02 70.81
N GLU A 503 15.92 0.90 70.10
CA GLU A 503 15.15 -0.32 70.36
C GLU A 503 16.12 -1.49 70.60
N GLY A 504 16.41 -1.75 71.88
CA GLY A 504 17.37 -2.78 72.28
C GLY A 504 18.79 -2.45 71.81
N ASN A 505 19.41 -3.35 71.05
CA ASN A 505 20.77 -3.16 70.48
C ASN A 505 20.75 -2.51 69.09
N LEU A 506 19.59 -2.05 68.61
CA LEU A 506 19.42 -1.42 67.30
C LEU A 506 19.11 0.07 67.46
N ARG A 507 19.75 0.89 66.63
CA ARG A 507 19.27 2.24 66.34
C ARG A 507 18.29 2.14 65.17
N VAL A 508 17.04 2.53 65.40
CA VAL A 508 15.99 2.47 64.40
C VAL A 508 15.66 3.87 63.94
N ALA A 509 15.59 4.11 62.64
CA ALA A 509 15.03 5.34 62.08
C ALA A 509 13.62 5.04 61.55
N LYS A 510 12.63 5.76 62.05
CA LYS A 510 11.24 5.75 61.59
C LYS A 510 10.99 7.05 60.81
N VAL A 511 10.65 6.91 59.54
CA VAL A 511 10.43 8.03 58.62
C VAL A 511 9.01 7.95 58.10
N LYS A 512 8.26 9.04 58.29
CA LYS A 512 6.92 9.22 57.77
C LYS A 512 6.91 10.36 56.76
N LEU A 513 6.53 10.04 55.52
CA LEU A 513 6.47 10.99 54.42
C LEU A 513 5.04 11.15 53.91
N HIS A 514 4.69 12.39 53.51
CA HIS A 514 3.40 12.71 52.92
C HIS A 514 3.51 12.71 51.39
N THR A 515 2.72 11.88 50.69
CA THR A 515 2.69 11.90 49.22
C THR A 515 1.96 13.15 48.71
N PRO A 516 2.58 13.98 47.85
CA PRO A 516 1.96 15.18 47.30
C PRO A 516 0.82 14.83 46.33
N VAL A 517 -0.33 15.46 46.54
CA VAL A 517 -1.53 15.26 45.70
C VAL A 517 -1.51 16.25 44.53
N LEU A 518 -1.83 15.78 43.31
CA LEU A 518 -1.78 16.61 42.10
C LEU A 518 -2.85 17.71 42.05
N PHE A 519 -3.96 17.54 42.79
CA PHE A 519 -5.06 18.52 42.90
C PHE A 519 -5.42 18.75 44.37
N PRO A 520 -4.98 19.88 44.96
CA PRO A 520 -5.39 20.23 46.32
C PRO A 520 -6.91 20.46 46.36
N GLY A 521 -7.65 19.52 46.98
CA GLY A 521 -9.11 19.57 47.12
C GLY A 521 -9.89 18.37 46.57
N ALA A 522 -9.26 17.42 45.87
CA ALA A 522 -9.94 16.26 45.26
C ALA A 522 -10.28 15.10 46.23
N GLY A 523 -10.07 15.30 47.54
CA GLY A 523 -10.37 14.31 48.58
C GLY A 523 -9.33 14.36 49.70
N THR A 524 -9.79 14.42 50.95
CA THR A 524 -8.95 14.36 52.14
C THR A 524 -8.70 12.89 52.49
N PHE A 525 -7.79 12.24 51.77
CA PHE A 525 -7.25 10.95 52.18
C PHE A 525 -5.79 11.16 52.59
N PRO A 526 -5.35 10.74 53.80
CA PRO A 526 -3.96 10.85 54.21
C PRO A 526 -3.14 9.82 53.44
N TRP A 527 -2.38 10.28 52.42
CA TRP A 527 -1.44 9.45 51.67
C TRP A 527 -0.08 9.45 52.39
N ASP A 528 -0.10 9.02 53.64
CA ASP A 528 1.09 8.94 54.46
C ASP A 528 1.77 7.59 54.21
N VAL A 529 3.09 7.63 54.07
CA VAL A 529 3.92 6.43 53.93
C VAL A 529 4.90 6.38 55.07
N ASP A 530 4.78 5.33 55.87
CA ASP A 530 5.67 5.02 56.99
C ASP A 530 6.71 3.98 56.55
N ALA A 531 7.98 4.25 56.84
CA ALA A 531 9.07 3.31 56.66
C ALA A 531 9.96 3.29 57.91
N SER A 532 10.57 2.14 58.19
CA SER A 532 11.50 1.99 59.32
C SER A 532 12.67 1.10 58.95
N ALA A 533 13.88 1.50 59.35
CA ALA A 533 15.10 0.72 59.19
C ALA A 533 15.90 0.72 60.49
N GLY A 534 16.65 -0.36 60.74
CA GLY A 534 17.45 -0.53 61.95
C GLY A 534 18.89 -0.92 61.65
N ALA A 535 19.84 -0.36 62.39
CA ALA A 535 21.25 -0.70 62.33
C ALA A 535 21.76 -1.10 63.72
N ALA A 536 22.53 -2.20 63.79
CA ALA A 536 23.07 -2.71 65.04
C ALA A 536 24.16 -1.79 65.60
N LYS A 537 24.18 -1.60 66.92
CA LYS A 537 25.30 -0.98 67.61
C LYS A 537 26.51 -1.91 67.50
N GLU A 538 27.61 -1.41 66.96
CA GLU A 538 28.89 -2.11 67.08
C GLU A 538 29.28 -2.11 68.56
N GLY A 539 29.29 -3.30 69.17
CA GLY A 539 29.72 -3.48 70.55
C GLY A 539 31.24 -3.45 70.62
N GLU A 540 31.77 -2.64 71.54
CA GLU A 540 33.14 -2.80 72.05
C GLU A 540 33.27 -4.21 72.63
N GLY A 541 34.03 -5.06 71.93
CA GLY A 541 34.54 -6.33 72.43
C GLY A 541 35.94 -6.15 73.01
#